data_AF-Q8RW88-F1
#
_entry.id   AF-Q8RW88-F1
#
_cell.length_a   1.000
_cell.length_b   1.000
_cell.length_c   1.000
_cell.angle_alpha   90.00
_cell.angle_beta   90.00
_cell.angle_gamma   90.00
#
_symmetry.space_group_name_H-M   'P 1'
#
loop_
_entity.id
_entity.type
_entity.pdbx_description
1 polymer ?
#
loop_
_entity_poly.entity_id
_entity_poly.type
_entity_poly.pdbx_seq_one_letter_code
_entity_poly.pdbx_strand_id
1 'polypeptide(L)'
;AANSLVISEWMNWLKTEIGFDGWRFDFVKGYAPSITKVYMENTSPDFAVGEKWDSLSYGPDGKPDANQDGHRGALKDWVQAAGGAVAAFDFTTKGILQAAVQGELWRLKDSNGKPPGFIGILPQNAVTFIDNHDTGSTQRLWPFPSDKVMQGYES
;
A
#
# COMPACT_ATOMS: atom_id res chain seq x y z
N ALA A 1 13.99 -17.41 -13.22
CA ALA A 1 14.45 -18.32 -12.15
C ALA A 1 15.86 -17.98 -11.67
N ALA A 2 16.86 -17.85 -12.55
CA ALA A 2 18.24 -17.57 -12.13
C ALA A 2 18.41 -16.22 -11.38
N ASN A 3 17.84 -15.12 -11.90
CA ASN A 3 18.00 -13.80 -11.28
C ASN A 3 17.33 -13.67 -9.90
N SER A 4 16.21 -14.37 -9.66
CA SER A 4 15.50 -14.31 -8.37
C SER A 4 16.25 -15.03 -7.25
N LEU A 5 17.09 -16.02 -7.58
CA LEU A 5 17.90 -16.74 -6.59
C LEU A 5 19.05 -15.86 -6.08
N VAL A 6 19.79 -15.22 -6.98
CA VAL A 6 20.89 -14.29 -6.63
C VAL A 6 20.38 -13.14 -5.75
N ILE A 7 19.19 -12.60 -6.07
CA ILE A 7 18.58 -11.54 -5.25
C ILE A 7 18.17 -12.09 -3.88
N SER A 8 17.61 -13.30 -3.81
CA SER A 8 17.22 -13.91 -2.52
C SER A 8 18.44 -14.17 -1.63
N GLU A 9 19.58 -14.56 -2.20
CA GLU A 9 20.85 -14.72 -1.46
C GLU A 9 21.33 -13.40 -0.86
N TRP A 10 21.30 -12.32 -1.66
CA TRP A 10 21.65 -10.99 -1.17
C TRP A 10 20.69 -10.50 -0.07
N MET A 11 19.39 -10.74 -0.23
CA MET A 11 18.41 -10.42 0.81
C MET A 11 18.66 -11.22 2.10
N ASN A 12 19.04 -12.50 2.00
CA ASN A 12 19.41 -13.28 3.17
C ASN A 12 20.69 -12.75 3.84
N TRP A 13 21.69 -12.32 3.06
CA TRP A 13 22.87 -11.64 3.60
C TRP A 13 22.50 -10.36 4.36
N LEU A 14 21.57 -9.55 3.85
CA LEU A 14 21.05 -8.38 4.58
C LEU A 14 20.40 -8.78 5.92
N LYS A 15 19.69 -9.90 5.99
CA LYS A 15 19.12 -10.38 7.26
C LYS A 15 20.22 -10.87 8.22
N THR A 16 21.11 -11.73 7.76
CA THR A 16 22.05 -12.43 8.66
C THR A 16 23.24 -11.56 9.07
N GLU A 17 23.79 -10.76 8.15
CA GLU A 17 25.02 -10.01 8.39
C GLU A 17 24.76 -8.56 8.82
N ILE A 18 23.67 -7.95 8.31
CA ILE A 18 23.34 -6.55 8.64
C ILE A 18 22.27 -6.46 9.73
N GLY A 19 21.41 -7.48 9.86
CA GLY A 19 20.38 -7.54 10.88
C GLY A 19 19.04 -6.92 10.49
N PHE A 20 18.68 -6.93 9.18
CA PHE A 20 17.34 -6.54 8.76
C PHE A 20 16.31 -7.63 9.08
N ASP A 21 15.14 -7.23 9.58
CA ASP A 21 14.05 -8.17 9.91
C ASP A 21 13.01 -8.33 8.78
N GLY A 22 12.93 -7.36 7.86
CA GLY A 22 11.82 -7.29 6.91
C GLY A 22 12.03 -6.41 5.69
N TRP A 23 11.08 -6.47 4.76
CA TRP A 23 11.21 -5.90 3.42
C TRP A 23 10.12 -4.89 3.08
N ARG A 24 10.53 -3.76 2.49
CA ARG A 24 9.63 -2.89 1.72
C ARG A 24 9.93 -3.09 0.25
N PHE A 25 9.05 -3.80 -0.47
CA PHE A 25 9.20 -4.01 -1.90
C PHE A 25 8.79 -2.75 -2.66
N ASP A 26 9.78 -2.14 -3.31
CA ASP A 26 9.63 -0.98 -4.17
C ASP A 26 8.93 -1.34 -5.48
N PHE A 27 8.09 -0.44 -5.99
CA PHE A 27 7.49 -0.49 -7.32
C PHE A 27 7.03 -1.90 -7.77
N VAL A 28 6.21 -2.59 -6.95
CA VAL A 28 5.81 -4.00 -7.19
C VAL A 28 4.96 -4.20 -8.46
N LYS A 29 4.58 -3.11 -9.14
CA LYS A 29 3.96 -3.12 -10.45
C LYS A 29 4.94 -3.43 -11.59
N GLY A 30 6.24 -3.25 -11.35
CA GLY A 30 7.29 -3.47 -12.34
C GLY A 30 7.58 -4.95 -12.63
N TYR A 31 7.00 -5.88 -11.87
CA TYR A 31 7.24 -7.31 -12.02
C TYR A 31 6.04 -8.14 -11.56
N ALA A 32 6.01 -9.43 -11.95
CA ALA A 32 4.89 -10.31 -11.62
C ALA A 32 4.80 -10.56 -10.10
N PRO A 33 3.60 -10.60 -9.48
CA PRO A 33 3.44 -10.83 -8.04
C PRO A 33 4.07 -12.15 -7.55
N SER A 34 4.16 -13.16 -8.42
CA SER A 34 4.83 -14.43 -8.14
C SER A 34 6.32 -14.29 -7.83
N ILE A 35 6.97 -13.21 -8.26
CA ILE A 35 8.36 -12.93 -7.90
C ILE A 35 8.45 -12.46 -6.43
N THR A 36 7.50 -11.62 -5.95
CA THR A 36 7.40 -11.29 -4.52
C THR A 36 7.21 -12.55 -3.69
N LYS A 37 6.35 -13.47 -4.16
CA LYS A 37 6.14 -14.76 -3.51
C LYS A 37 7.47 -15.53 -3.34
N VAL A 38 8.27 -15.63 -4.40
CA VAL A 38 9.59 -16.29 -4.36
C VAL A 38 10.51 -15.63 -3.32
N TYR A 39 10.55 -14.29 -3.26
CA TYR A 39 11.38 -13.61 -2.25
C TYR A 39 10.88 -13.85 -0.82
N MET A 40 9.56 -13.81 -0.59
CA MET A 40 8.97 -14.12 0.70
C MET A 40 9.31 -15.54 1.16
N GLU A 41 9.14 -16.53 0.28
CA GLU A 41 9.44 -17.94 0.58
C GLU A 41 10.93 -18.17 0.85
N ASN A 42 11.82 -17.58 0.06
CA ASN A 42 13.26 -17.79 0.17
C ASN A 42 13.93 -17.04 1.33
N THR A 43 13.30 -15.97 1.85
CA THR A 43 13.92 -15.10 2.86
C THR A 43 13.17 -15.10 4.19
N SER A 44 11.90 -15.52 4.21
CA SER A 44 11.05 -15.61 5.41
C SER A 44 11.20 -14.41 6.36
N PRO A 45 10.92 -13.17 5.90
CA PRO A 45 11.01 -11.97 6.74
C PRO A 45 9.94 -11.98 7.84
N ASP A 46 10.20 -11.28 8.94
CA ASP A 46 9.23 -11.09 10.02
C ASP A 46 8.06 -10.22 9.57
N PHE A 47 8.35 -9.28 8.66
CA PHE A 47 7.36 -8.42 8.04
C PHE A 47 7.77 -8.04 6.62
N ALA A 48 6.78 -7.91 5.73
CA ALA A 48 7.02 -7.33 4.43
C ALA A 48 5.81 -6.56 3.91
N VAL A 49 6.06 -5.46 3.19
CA VAL A 49 5.04 -4.62 2.58
C VAL A 49 5.42 -4.27 1.14
N GLY A 50 4.46 -4.35 0.22
CA GLY A 50 4.62 -3.95 -1.18
C GLY A 50 4.03 -2.58 -1.50
N GLU A 51 4.75 -1.81 -2.30
CA GLU A 51 4.25 -0.56 -2.88
C GLU A 51 3.55 -0.82 -4.22
N LYS A 52 2.28 -1.24 -4.15
CA LYS A 52 1.40 -1.30 -5.30
C LYS A 52 0.61 -0.02 -5.44
N TRP A 53 1.18 0.97 -6.12
CA TRP A 53 0.53 2.26 -6.33
C TRP A 53 -0.14 2.35 -7.70
N ASP A 54 -1.46 2.17 -7.73
CA ASP A 54 -2.30 2.40 -8.90
C ASP A 54 -3.03 3.74 -8.82
N SER A 55 -3.49 4.24 -9.97
CA SER A 55 -4.36 5.41 -10.00
C SER A 55 -5.72 5.07 -9.39
N LEU A 56 -6.23 5.95 -8.54
CA LEU A 56 -7.63 5.90 -8.10
C LEU A 56 -8.60 6.19 -9.25
N SER A 57 -9.85 5.81 -9.08
CA SER A 57 -10.95 6.32 -9.90
C SER A 57 -11.29 7.76 -9.48
N TYR A 58 -11.53 8.64 -10.45
CA TYR A 58 -11.82 10.06 -10.20
C TYR A 58 -13.11 10.48 -10.88
N GLY A 59 -13.89 11.28 -10.17
CA GLY A 59 -15.07 11.94 -10.68
C GLY A 59 -14.74 13.15 -11.56
N PRO A 60 -15.75 13.73 -12.22
CA PRO A 60 -15.59 14.91 -13.08
C PRO A 60 -15.18 16.18 -12.32
N ASP A 61 -15.32 16.20 -10.98
CA ASP A 61 -14.86 17.27 -10.10
C ASP A 61 -13.37 17.16 -9.74
N GLY A 62 -12.67 16.15 -10.26
CA GLY A 62 -11.26 15.90 -9.99
C GLY A 62 -10.99 15.28 -8.61
N LYS A 63 -12.03 14.90 -7.86
CA LYS A 63 -11.88 14.19 -6.58
C LYS A 63 -11.94 12.68 -6.80
N PRO A 64 -11.31 11.87 -5.93
CA PRO A 64 -11.50 10.43 -5.96
C PRO A 64 -13.00 10.09 -5.85
N ASP A 65 -13.46 9.14 -6.65
CA ASP A 65 -14.81 8.60 -6.49
C ASP A 65 -14.96 8.00 -5.09
N ALA A 66 -16.17 8.09 -4.53
CA ALA A 66 -16.46 7.51 -3.21
C ALA A 66 -16.31 5.97 -3.21
N ASN A 67 -16.60 5.32 -4.35
CA ASN A 67 -16.36 3.90 -4.52
C ASN A 67 -14.97 3.67 -5.14
N GLN A 68 -14.07 3.04 -4.39
CA GLN A 68 -12.74 2.61 -4.83
C GLN A 68 -12.58 1.08 -4.79
N ASP A 69 -13.68 0.32 -4.92
CA ASP A 69 -13.69 -1.15 -4.87
C ASP A 69 -12.72 -1.80 -5.84
N GLY A 70 -12.62 -1.24 -7.06
CA GLY A 70 -11.63 -1.70 -8.04
C GLY A 70 -10.20 -1.53 -7.56
N HIS A 71 -9.87 -0.39 -6.96
CA HIS A 71 -8.52 -0.11 -6.46
C HIS A 71 -8.15 -0.99 -5.26
N ARG A 72 -9.02 -1.09 -4.23
CA ARG A 72 -8.76 -1.98 -3.08
C ARG A 72 -8.79 -3.46 -3.48
N GLY A 73 -9.65 -3.84 -4.42
CA GLY A 73 -9.68 -5.18 -5.01
C GLY A 73 -8.35 -5.55 -5.67
N ALA A 74 -7.79 -4.64 -6.46
CA ALA A 74 -6.49 -4.86 -7.09
C ALA A 74 -5.32 -4.99 -6.09
N LEU A 75 -5.42 -4.38 -4.90
CA LEU A 75 -4.45 -4.61 -3.81
C LEU A 75 -4.61 -6.01 -3.22
N LYS A 76 -5.85 -6.42 -2.94
CA LYS A 76 -6.17 -7.78 -2.45
C LYS A 76 -5.67 -8.85 -3.42
N ASP A 77 -5.98 -8.71 -4.70
CA ASP A 77 -5.60 -9.68 -5.73
C ASP A 77 -4.07 -9.80 -5.85
N TRP A 78 -3.35 -8.69 -5.74
CA TRP A 78 -1.89 -8.70 -5.71
C TRP A 78 -1.33 -9.42 -4.48
N VAL A 79 -1.86 -9.14 -3.28
CA VAL A 79 -1.45 -9.82 -2.04
C VAL A 79 -1.67 -11.33 -2.18
N GLN A 80 -2.82 -11.75 -2.70
CA GLN A 80 -3.12 -13.16 -2.92
C GLN A 80 -2.18 -13.81 -3.94
N ALA A 81 -1.92 -13.14 -5.07
CA ALA A 81 -0.99 -13.62 -6.10
C ALA A 81 0.48 -13.65 -5.61
N ALA A 82 0.83 -12.81 -4.65
CA ALA A 82 2.13 -12.78 -3.97
C ALA A 82 2.27 -13.80 -2.83
N GLY A 83 1.30 -14.71 -2.67
CA GLY A 83 1.33 -15.78 -1.67
C GLY A 83 0.62 -15.46 -0.35
N GLY A 84 -0.01 -14.30 -0.23
CA GLY A 84 -0.91 -13.94 0.87
C GLY A 84 -0.25 -13.44 2.16
N ALA A 85 1.03 -13.73 2.36
CA ALA A 85 1.76 -13.34 3.58
C ALA A 85 2.22 -11.87 3.57
N VAL A 86 2.50 -11.30 2.39
CA VAL A 86 2.97 -9.91 2.26
C VAL A 86 1.83 -8.92 2.48
N ALA A 87 2.12 -7.80 3.14
CA ALA A 87 1.21 -6.67 3.26
C ALA A 87 1.30 -5.74 2.03
N ALA A 88 0.38 -4.80 1.89
CA ALA A 88 0.45 -3.73 0.89
C ALA A 88 0.18 -2.38 1.53
N PHE A 89 0.85 -1.33 1.03
CA PHE A 89 0.49 0.03 1.40
C PHE A 89 -0.94 0.34 0.95
N ASP A 90 -1.74 0.86 1.88
CA ASP A 90 -3.14 1.19 1.64
C ASP A 90 -3.28 2.56 0.97
N PHE A 91 -2.85 2.63 -0.29
CA PHE A 91 -3.04 3.81 -1.14
C PHE A 91 -4.51 4.19 -1.32
N THR A 92 -5.44 3.22 -1.13
CA THR A 92 -6.88 3.48 -1.18
C THR A 92 -7.31 4.36 -0.01
N THR A 93 -6.94 3.97 1.22
CA THR A 93 -7.22 4.77 2.43
C THR A 93 -6.54 6.13 2.33
N LYS A 94 -5.26 6.18 1.93
CA LYS A 94 -4.53 7.46 1.74
C LYS A 94 -5.30 8.45 0.87
N GLY A 95 -5.75 8.04 -0.31
CA GLY A 95 -6.44 8.96 -1.22
C GLY A 95 -7.84 9.34 -0.79
N ILE A 96 -8.59 8.40 -0.23
CA ILE A 96 -9.93 8.70 0.30
C ILE A 96 -9.83 9.64 1.50
N LEU A 97 -8.89 9.39 2.40
CA LEU A 97 -8.70 10.21 3.60
C LEU A 97 -8.32 11.65 3.24
N GLN A 98 -7.44 11.84 2.25
CA GLN A 98 -7.09 13.15 1.72
C GLN A 98 -8.32 13.95 1.25
N ALA A 99 -9.27 13.30 0.58
CA ALA A 99 -10.51 13.96 0.16
C ALA A 99 -11.47 14.17 1.35
N ALA A 100 -11.54 13.20 2.26
CA ALA A 100 -12.44 13.22 3.40
C ALA A 100 -12.16 14.37 4.37
N VAL A 101 -10.89 14.65 4.69
CA VAL A 101 -10.51 15.72 5.63
C VAL A 101 -10.81 17.13 5.09
N GLN A 102 -11.17 17.26 3.81
CA GLN A 102 -11.63 18.51 3.19
C GLN A 102 -13.14 18.76 3.40
N GLY A 103 -13.70 18.29 4.52
CA GLY A 103 -15.12 18.46 4.87
C GLY A 103 -16.05 17.37 4.29
N GLU A 104 -15.50 16.27 3.79
CA GLU A 104 -16.24 15.17 3.15
C GLU A 104 -16.08 13.85 3.93
N LEU A 105 -16.12 13.92 5.28
CA LEU A 105 -15.92 12.75 6.17
C LEU A 105 -16.90 11.60 5.91
N TRP A 106 -18.03 11.86 5.25
CA TRP A 106 -18.95 10.81 4.77
C TRP A 106 -18.27 9.79 3.86
N ARG A 107 -17.14 10.14 3.22
CA ARG A 107 -16.33 9.22 2.41
C ARG A 107 -15.68 8.11 3.21
N LEU A 108 -15.48 8.27 4.53
CA LEU A 108 -14.83 7.29 5.41
C LEU A 108 -15.70 6.07 5.75
N LYS A 109 -16.86 5.95 5.11
CA LYS A 109 -17.78 4.84 5.27
C LYS A 109 -18.28 4.38 3.89
N ASP A 110 -18.00 3.14 3.53
CA ASP A 110 -18.53 2.55 2.31
C ASP A 110 -20.03 2.22 2.44
N SER A 111 -20.65 1.77 1.34
CA SER A 111 -22.07 1.42 1.28
C SER A 111 -22.46 0.27 2.22
N ASN A 112 -21.50 -0.53 2.69
CA ASN A 112 -21.70 -1.62 3.64
C ASN A 112 -21.39 -1.19 5.10
N GLY A 113 -21.06 0.08 5.31
CA GLY A 113 -20.71 0.62 6.61
C GLY A 113 -19.30 0.29 7.10
N LYS A 114 -18.40 -0.15 6.21
CA LYS A 114 -17.00 -0.46 6.52
C LYS A 114 -16.07 0.68 6.09
N PRO A 115 -14.80 0.69 6.56
CA PRO A 115 -13.79 1.56 5.99
C PRO A 115 -13.67 1.36 4.48
N PRO A 116 -13.54 2.44 3.69
CA PRO A 116 -13.64 2.38 2.23
C PRO A 116 -12.33 1.96 1.56
N GLY A 117 -11.21 1.96 2.28
CA GLY A 117 -9.91 1.56 1.75
C GLY A 117 -9.61 0.06 1.83
N PHE A 118 -8.34 -0.32 1.63
CA PHE A 118 -7.90 -1.72 1.68
C PHE A 118 -8.08 -2.33 3.07
N ILE A 119 -7.88 -1.52 4.12
CA ILE A 119 -8.15 -1.89 5.52
C ILE A 119 -9.58 -2.40 5.75
N GLY A 120 -10.57 -1.98 4.93
CA GLY A 120 -11.94 -2.45 5.02
C GLY A 120 -12.20 -3.86 4.49
N ILE A 121 -11.26 -4.44 3.72
CA ILE A 121 -11.40 -5.76 3.09
C ILE A 121 -10.38 -6.79 3.57
N LEU A 122 -9.13 -6.37 3.85
CA LEU A 122 -8.04 -7.25 4.28
C LEU A 122 -7.16 -6.53 5.31
N PRO A 123 -7.70 -6.18 6.49
CA PRO A 123 -7.04 -5.31 7.47
C PRO A 123 -5.67 -5.81 7.91
N GLN A 124 -5.50 -7.13 8.05
CA GLN A 124 -4.24 -7.73 8.48
C GLN A 124 -3.10 -7.59 7.45
N ASN A 125 -3.41 -7.24 6.20
CA ASN A 125 -2.43 -7.00 5.15
C ASN A 125 -2.34 -5.51 4.77
N ALA A 126 -3.09 -4.62 5.43
CA ALA A 126 -3.15 -3.21 5.07
C ALA A 126 -2.19 -2.37 5.94
N VAL A 127 -1.21 -1.73 5.30
CA VAL A 127 -0.35 -0.73 5.95
C VAL A 127 -0.85 0.66 5.61
N THR A 128 -1.51 1.31 6.56
CA THR A 128 -2.01 2.68 6.41
C THR A 128 -0.92 3.72 6.65
N PHE A 129 -1.02 4.87 6.00
CA PHE A 129 -0.05 5.95 6.11
C PHE A 129 -0.67 7.29 5.67
N ILE A 130 -0.06 8.41 6.09
CA ILE A 130 -0.48 9.77 5.71
C ILE A 130 0.28 10.29 4.51
N ASP A 131 1.61 10.11 4.47
CA ASP A 131 2.46 10.46 3.33
C ASP A 131 3.71 9.59 3.36
N ASN A 132 4.36 9.44 2.20
CA ASN A 132 5.69 8.87 2.06
C ASN A 132 6.63 9.88 1.35
N HIS A 133 7.80 9.42 0.94
CA HIS A 133 8.82 10.26 0.30
C HIS A 133 8.46 10.72 -1.13
N ASP A 134 7.52 10.05 -1.79
CA ASP A 134 7.02 10.37 -3.13
C ASP A 134 5.77 11.25 -3.06
N THR A 135 4.79 10.86 -2.24
CA THR A 135 3.52 11.58 -2.10
C THR A 135 3.74 12.94 -1.44
N GLY A 136 4.57 13.00 -0.40
CA GLY A 136 4.94 14.21 0.33
C GLY A 136 6.39 14.64 0.10
N SER A 137 7.07 15.01 1.19
CA SER A 137 8.49 15.43 1.17
C SER A 137 8.76 16.54 0.14
N THR A 138 9.89 16.45 -0.57
CA THR A 138 10.27 17.35 -1.66
C THR A 138 9.67 16.96 -3.01
N GLN A 139 9.21 15.72 -3.18
CA GLN A 139 8.63 15.25 -4.45
C GLN A 139 7.20 15.75 -4.67
N ARG A 140 6.38 15.71 -3.61
CA ARG A 140 5.02 16.26 -3.58
C ARG A 140 4.13 15.80 -4.73
N LEU A 141 4.23 14.53 -5.11
CA LEU A 141 3.43 13.98 -6.21
C LEU A 141 1.95 13.86 -5.84
N TRP A 142 1.65 13.64 -4.57
CA TRP A 142 0.28 13.49 -4.08
C TRP A 142 0.16 13.85 -2.57
N PRO A 143 0.48 15.10 -2.21
CA PRO A 143 0.69 15.48 -0.82
C PRO A 143 -0.62 15.48 -0.05
N PHE A 144 -0.59 15.00 1.20
CA PHE A 144 -1.71 15.18 2.10
C PHE A 144 -1.91 16.69 2.37
N PRO A 145 -3.16 17.17 2.56
CA PRO A 145 -3.39 18.59 2.87
C PRO A 145 -2.60 19.01 4.11
N SER A 146 -1.69 19.98 3.96
CA SER A 146 -0.69 20.31 4.99
C SER A 146 -1.29 20.82 6.30
N ASP A 147 -2.44 21.49 6.23
CA ASP A 147 -3.20 21.98 7.39
C ASP A 147 -4.07 20.90 8.05
N LYS A 148 -4.13 19.68 7.48
CA LYS A 148 -4.96 18.57 7.96
C LYS A 148 -4.16 17.35 8.43
N VAL A 149 -2.82 17.40 8.42
CA VAL A 149 -1.97 16.26 8.79
C VAL A 149 -2.33 15.69 10.17
N MET A 150 -2.55 16.55 11.17
CA MET A 150 -2.96 16.11 12.51
C MET A 150 -4.32 15.40 12.49
N GLN A 151 -5.29 15.94 11.75
CA GLN A 151 -6.60 15.31 11.58
C GLN A 151 -6.47 13.93 10.91
N GLY A 152 -5.54 13.77 9.97
CA GLY A 152 -5.26 12.47 9.34
C GLY A 152 -4.71 11.43 10.31
N TYR A 153 -3.91 11.82 11.31
CA TYR A 153 -3.40 10.91 12.33
C TYR A 153 -4.46 10.48 13.37
N GLU A 154 -5.53 11.27 13.52
CA GLU A 154 -6.60 11.03 14.49
C GLU A 154 -7.79 10.23 13.93
N SER A 155 -7.86 10.07 12.60
CA SER A 155 -8.94 9.40 11.87
C SER A 155 -8.68 7.91 11.62
#